data_AF-A0A643J217-F1
#
_entry.id   AF-A0A643J217-F1
#
_cell.length_a   1.000
_cell.length_b   1.000
_cell.length_c   1.000
_cell.angle_alpha   90.00
_cell.angle_beta   90.00
_cell.angle_gamma   90.00
#
_symmetry.space_group_name_H-M   'P 1'
#
loop_
_entity.id
_entity.type
_entity.pdbx_description
1 polymer ?
#
loop_
_entity_poly.entity_id
_entity_poly.type
_entity_poly.pdbx_seq_one_letter_code
_entity_poly.pdbx_strand_id
1 'polypeptide(L)'
;MSGLPVEWVIIVYYGSSAHRATYGRLGGTKYTKDYIQLYRTKPFLDSITKVFPTLSPNASPVPLTYKWPGGQTTGSLVFRSADRPHLKWETIHGAPAAWRMTPSPSPSTAETIPGDPTLVNDVLADGELGKLSKKGAGQPYLVGVKLKGEDGVLHLRTYLDNPSAAFSWAGTSFLPQDVKDLLPNLSAKKALAWSNFESQGVLPADEVLSVLWQLSSSDDPVKAIENLTPALASSIVDYLKDPARGLFFDPARSYDAWSQAPVLPPATEQKSAFLLGLLESNYSAQHQGDLYAEALDVSPEVVEAFNQQMQQNNYEVPDSLATVKVRGSAQKAFSDAVKKNYEYKCAVTGIETRSFLVASHIVPWSQDSTIRLDPANGICLSLLIDRAFENGYLVVNDDLTIRVDSDRIGSDAALRESLMPYDTKTIRAPLSHVPEASYLQRRRQLVGSED
;
A
#
# COMPACT_ATOMS: atom_id res chain seq x y z
N MET A 1 -7.66 0.14 1.02
CA MET A 1 -6.34 0.15 1.69
C MET A 1 -6.29 -1.08 2.57
N SER A 2 -5.19 -1.81 2.55
CA SER A 2 -4.98 -3.01 3.37
C SER A 2 -4.77 -2.62 4.85
N GLY A 3 -4.98 -3.59 5.75
CA GLY A 3 -4.66 -3.40 7.16
C GLY A 3 -3.18 -3.05 7.34
N LEU A 4 -2.89 -2.10 8.25
CA LEU A 4 -1.54 -1.66 8.57
C LEU A 4 -1.08 -2.23 9.92
N PRO A 5 0.23 -2.46 10.14
CA PRO A 5 0.72 -3.04 11.38
C PRO A 5 0.43 -2.15 12.60
N VAL A 6 -0.16 -2.73 13.64
CA VAL A 6 -0.45 -2.06 14.91
C VAL A 6 0.81 -2.03 15.77
N GLU A 7 1.12 -0.86 16.31
CA GLU A 7 2.26 -0.62 17.19
C GLU A 7 1.83 -0.47 18.65
N TRP A 8 0.68 0.16 18.87
CA TRP A 8 0.16 0.42 20.21
C TRP A 8 -1.34 0.64 20.21
N VAL A 9 -1.99 0.16 21.28
CA VAL A 9 -3.42 0.38 21.52
C VAL A 9 -3.60 0.92 22.92
N ILE A 10 -4.46 1.92 23.05
CA ILE A 10 -4.98 2.40 24.34
C ILE A 10 -6.50 2.29 24.35
N ILE A 11 -7.02 1.84 25.49
CA ILE A 11 -8.45 1.76 25.75
C ILE A 11 -8.77 2.64 26.96
N VAL A 12 -9.80 3.47 26.80
CA VAL A 12 -10.35 4.33 27.85
C VAL A 12 -11.74 3.83 28.21
N TYR A 13 -11.96 3.51 29.48
CA TYR A 13 -13.28 3.26 30.03
C TYR A 13 -14.13 4.53 29.96
N TYR A 14 -15.30 4.45 29.29
CA TYR A 14 -16.22 5.58 29.20
C TYR A 14 -17.03 5.75 30.49
N GLY A 15 -16.41 6.37 31.49
CA GLY A 15 -17.06 6.82 32.73
C GLY A 15 -17.18 8.34 32.81
N SER A 16 -17.55 8.89 33.96
CA SER A 16 -17.82 10.33 34.12
C SER A 16 -16.66 11.25 33.75
N SER A 17 -15.40 10.79 33.83
CA SER A 17 -14.24 11.61 33.40
C SER A 17 -14.15 11.70 31.87
N ALA A 18 -14.21 10.57 31.18
CA ALA A 18 -14.17 10.51 29.72
C ALA A 18 -15.42 11.16 29.11
N HIS A 19 -16.59 10.94 29.71
CA HIS A 19 -17.83 11.60 29.32
C HIS A 19 -17.69 13.13 29.38
N ARG A 20 -17.26 13.69 30.52
CA ARG A 20 -17.08 15.14 30.65
C ARG A 20 -16.09 15.74 29.66
N ALA A 21 -14.99 15.03 29.36
CA ALA A 21 -14.04 15.50 28.36
C ALA A 21 -14.66 15.48 26.96
N THR A 22 -15.28 14.38 26.57
CA THR A 22 -15.78 14.16 25.21
C THR A 22 -17.10 14.86 24.91
N TYR A 23 -17.89 15.19 25.94
CA TYR A 23 -19.11 16.00 25.81
C TYR A 23 -18.80 17.46 25.43
N GLY A 24 -17.61 17.95 25.82
CA GLY A 24 -17.16 19.31 25.55
C GLY A 24 -17.37 20.27 26.72
N ARG A 25 -16.89 21.51 26.56
CA ARG A 25 -16.90 22.51 27.65
C ARG A 25 -18.28 23.13 27.84
N LEU A 26 -18.75 23.17 29.08
CA LEU A 26 -19.97 23.89 29.48
C LEU A 26 -19.59 24.98 30.50
N GLY A 27 -19.82 26.24 30.14
CA GLY A 27 -19.40 27.41 30.92
C GLY A 27 -19.97 27.41 32.35
N GLY A 28 -19.14 27.69 33.34
CA GLY A 28 -19.56 27.75 34.75
C GLY A 28 -19.83 26.39 35.41
N THR A 29 -19.45 25.28 34.75
CA THR A 29 -19.69 23.92 35.27
C THR A 29 -18.39 23.12 35.46
N LYS A 30 -18.52 21.86 35.87
CA LYS A 30 -17.42 20.87 35.95
C LYS A 30 -16.95 20.34 34.59
N TYR A 31 -17.59 20.71 33.48
CA TYR A 31 -17.22 20.33 32.12
C TYR A 31 -16.19 21.33 31.57
N THR A 32 -14.93 21.16 31.97
CA THR A 32 -13.85 22.11 31.66
C THR A 32 -12.73 21.52 30.80
N LYS A 33 -12.81 20.22 30.49
CA LYS A 33 -11.73 19.45 29.86
C LYS A 33 -11.95 19.29 28.37
N ASP A 34 -10.86 19.40 27.63
CA ASP A 34 -10.70 19.10 26.20
C ASP A 34 -9.57 18.07 25.99
N TYR A 35 -9.43 17.17 26.96
CA TYR A 35 -8.39 16.15 26.95
C TYR A 35 -8.76 14.91 27.76
N ILE A 36 -8.16 13.77 27.38
CA ILE A 36 -8.14 12.54 28.19
C ILE A 36 -6.85 12.49 29.00
N GLN A 37 -6.97 12.45 30.33
CA GLN A 37 -5.83 12.28 31.23
C GLN A 37 -5.28 10.86 31.13
N LEU A 38 -3.96 10.75 31.09
CA LEU A 38 -3.20 9.51 31.00
C LEU A 38 -2.51 9.17 32.33
N TYR A 39 -1.93 7.97 32.42
CA TYR A 39 -1.13 7.58 33.57
C TYR A 39 0.25 8.28 33.58
N ARG A 40 0.83 8.44 34.77
CA ARG A 40 2.20 8.95 35.00
C ARG A 40 3.16 7.83 35.41
N THR A 41 2.72 6.57 35.34
CA THR A 41 3.53 5.43 35.76
C THR A 41 4.68 5.23 34.78
N LYS A 42 5.87 4.89 35.29
CA LYS A 42 7.05 4.65 34.44
C LYS A 42 6.78 3.66 33.28
N PRO A 43 6.11 2.51 33.49
CA PRO A 43 5.80 1.59 32.39
C PRO A 43 4.98 2.23 31.26
N PHE A 44 4.01 3.08 31.60
CA PHE A 44 3.22 3.79 30.60
C PHE A 44 4.05 4.83 29.85
N LEU A 45 4.87 5.60 30.56
CA LEU A 45 5.73 6.63 29.97
C LEU A 45 6.79 6.02 29.05
N ASP A 46 7.38 4.89 29.44
CA ASP A 46 8.36 4.17 28.61
C ASP A 46 7.69 3.64 27.33
N SER A 47 6.46 3.11 27.44
CA SER A 47 5.67 2.66 26.28
C SER A 47 5.37 3.78 25.29
N ILE A 48 4.82 4.91 25.76
CA ILE A 48 4.45 6.01 24.87
C ILE A 48 5.68 6.67 24.23
N THR A 49 6.81 6.69 24.93
CA THR A 49 8.09 7.20 24.38
C THR A 49 8.62 6.30 23.25
N LYS A 50 8.44 4.98 23.36
CA LYS A 50 8.82 4.04 22.29
C LYS A 50 7.99 4.25 21.02
N VAL A 51 6.70 4.48 21.19
CA VAL A 51 5.68 4.51 20.13
C VAL A 51 5.64 5.84 19.38
N PHE A 52 6.08 6.91 20.03
CA PHE A 52 6.22 8.22 19.42
C PHE A 52 7.70 8.64 19.58
N PRO A 53 8.64 8.14 18.77
CA PRO A 53 10.07 8.36 18.98
C PRO A 53 10.52 9.80 18.68
N THR A 54 9.77 10.53 17.84
CA THR A 54 9.96 11.98 17.61
C THR A 54 9.56 12.83 18.83
N LEU A 55 9.08 12.21 19.91
CA LEU A 55 8.97 12.82 21.24
C LEU A 55 10.37 13.16 21.79
N SER A 56 10.98 14.24 21.32
CA SER A 56 12.03 14.86 22.11
C SER A 56 11.41 15.31 23.44
N PRO A 57 11.97 14.96 24.62
CA PRO A 57 11.45 15.37 25.92
C PRO A 57 11.33 16.89 26.10
N ASN A 58 11.91 17.67 25.17
CA ASN A 58 11.91 19.12 25.11
C ASN A 58 10.83 19.70 24.15
N ALA A 59 10.10 18.87 23.40
CA ALA A 59 9.16 19.27 22.34
C ALA A 59 7.67 19.09 22.72
N SER A 60 7.32 19.09 24.01
CA SER A 60 5.91 19.08 24.46
C SER A 60 5.29 20.47 24.30
N PRO A 61 4.06 20.61 23.78
CA PRO A 61 3.13 19.55 23.35
C PRO A 61 3.49 18.97 21.98
N VAL A 62 3.28 17.66 21.82
CA VAL A 62 3.62 16.96 20.57
C VAL A 62 2.39 16.91 19.69
N PRO A 63 2.42 17.47 18.46
CA PRO A 63 1.27 17.48 17.58
C PRO A 63 0.77 16.06 17.29
N LEU A 64 -0.55 15.90 17.36
CA LEU A 64 -1.23 14.67 16.97
C LEU A 64 -2.34 14.98 15.96
N THR A 65 -2.55 14.05 15.04
CA THR A 65 -3.76 13.99 14.21
C THR A 65 -4.60 12.81 14.69
N TYR A 66 -5.79 13.10 15.20
CA TYR A 66 -6.79 12.08 15.51
C TYR A 66 -7.59 11.76 14.24
N LYS A 67 -7.63 10.49 13.83
CA LYS A 67 -8.32 10.07 12.60
C LYS A 67 -9.40 9.03 12.86
N TRP A 68 -10.45 9.03 12.06
CA TRP A 68 -11.49 8.01 12.02
C TRP A 68 -12.07 7.93 10.59
N PRO A 69 -12.91 6.94 10.25
CA PRO A 69 -13.48 6.85 8.91
C PRO A 69 -14.31 8.09 8.62
N GLY A 70 -13.96 8.78 7.53
CA GLY A 70 -14.66 10.00 7.12
C GLY A 70 -14.31 11.27 7.90
N GLY A 71 -13.28 11.28 8.76
CA GLY A 71 -12.90 12.52 9.45
C GLY A 71 -11.59 12.49 10.23
N GLN A 72 -11.12 13.69 10.58
CA GLN A 72 -9.95 13.89 11.42
C GLN A 72 -10.06 15.21 12.20
N THR A 73 -9.28 15.32 13.28
CA THR A 73 -9.06 16.60 13.97
C THR A 73 -7.63 16.69 14.49
N THR A 74 -7.15 17.91 14.66
CA THR A 74 -5.85 18.19 15.25
C THR A 74 -5.92 18.15 16.78
N GLY A 75 -4.77 17.88 17.38
CA GLY A 75 -4.56 17.94 18.81
C GLY A 75 -3.11 17.73 19.17
N SER A 76 -2.86 17.29 20.40
CA SER A 76 -1.51 17.04 20.88
C SER A 76 -1.46 16.05 22.04
N LEU A 77 -0.33 15.33 22.12
CA LEU A 77 0.08 14.65 23.32
C LEU A 77 0.88 15.62 24.19
N VAL A 78 0.30 15.99 25.33
CA VAL A 78 0.98 16.84 26.32
C VAL A 78 1.68 15.93 27.32
N PHE A 79 3.00 15.84 27.22
CA PHE A 79 3.81 14.93 28.05
C PHE A 79 4.27 15.59 29.36
N ARG A 80 4.67 16.87 29.32
CA ARG A 80 5.01 17.67 30.52
C ARG A 80 3.82 18.54 30.92
N SER A 81 2.99 18.02 31.81
CA SER A 81 1.99 18.81 32.53
C SER A 81 2.33 18.82 34.01
N ALA A 82 2.02 19.92 34.71
CA ALA A 82 2.13 19.99 36.16
C ALA A 82 1.28 18.92 36.87
N ASP A 83 0.28 18.37 36.17
CA ASP A 83 -0.64 17.34 36.67
C ASP A 83 -0.27 15.95 36.13
N ARG A 84 -0.78 15.59 34.93
CA ARG A 84 -0.58 14.29 34.27
C ARG A 84 -0.45 14.44 32.75
N PRO A 85 0.25 13.51 32.06
CA PRO A 85 0.21 13.46 30.61
C PRO A 85 -1.22 13.36 30.10
N HIS A 86 -1.53 13.92 28.94
CA HIS A 86 -2.88 13.88 28.40
C HIS A 86 -2.94 14.00 26.88
N LEU A 87 -3.97 13.38 26.30
CA LEU A 87 -4.35 13.51 24.89
C LEU A 87 -5.30 14.69 24.76
N LYS A 88 -4.82 15.82 24.24
CA LYS A 88 -5.58 17.07 24.07
C LYS A 88 -6.04 17.23 22.63
N TRP A 89 -7.24 17.75 22.42
CA TRP A 89 -7.70 18.25 21.12
C TRP A 89 -7.92 19.76 21.15
N GLU A 90 -7.98 20.38 19.97
CA GLU A 90 -8.26 21.81 19.86
C GLU A 90 -9.71 22.11 20.27
N THR A 91 -9.89 23.03 21.24
CA THR A 91 -11.20 23.36 21.79
C THR A 91 -12.19 23.81 20.72
N ILE A 92 -11.71 24.51 19.69
CA ILE A 92 -12.52 25.05 18.59
C ILE A 92 -13.18 23.95 17.74
N HIS A 93 -12.58 22.77 17.66
CA HIS A 93 -13.11 21.63 16.89
C HIS A 93 -13.95 20.69 17.76
N GLY A 94 -13.93 20.89 19.09
CA GLY A 94 -14.56 20.00 20.05
C GLY A 94 -13.85 18.64 20.12
N ALA A 95 -14.45 17.72 20.89
CA ALA A 95 -13.92 16.37 20.98
C ALA A 95 -14.00 15.63 19.63
N PRO A 96 -13.04 14.73 19.34
CA PRO A 96 -13.07 13.89 18.16
C PRO A 96 -14.45 13.20 18.00
N ALA A 97 -15.03 13.25 16.80
CA ALA A 97 -16.37 12.72 16.55
C ALA A 97 -16.46 11.23 16.94
N ALA A 98 -15.43 10.44 16.66
CA ALA A 98 -15.36 9.03 17.04
C ALA A 98 -15.57 8.75 18.55
N TRP A 99 -15.34 9.73 19.41
CA TRP A 99 -15.49 9.63 20.87
C TRP A 99 -16.64 10.47 21.43
N ARG A 100 -17.39 11.18 20.57
CA ARG A 100 -18.51 12.03 20.96
C ARG A 100 -19.83 11.26 20.96
N MET A 101 -20.81 11.79 21.66
CA MET A 101 -22.19 11.32 21.59
C MET A 101 -22.92 11.88 20.38
N THR A 102 -23.92 11.14 19.89
CA THR A 102 -24.87 11.57 18.86
C THR A 102 -26.28 11.08 19.16
N PRO A 103 -27.35 11.81 18.79
CA PRO A 103 -28.73 11.36 19.02
C PRO A 103 -29.10 10.08 18.24
N SER A 104 -28.43 9.80 17.13
CA SER A 104 -28.78 8.70 16.22
C SER A 104 -27.53 8.05 15.62
N PRO A 105 -26.75 7.29 16.41
CA PRO A 105 -25.58 6.60 15.92
C PRO A 105 -25.98 5.45 14.98
N SER A 106 -25.18 5.23 13.95
CA SER A 106 -25.38 4.15 12.98
C SER A 106 -24.02 3.66 12.45
N PRO A 107 -23.97 2.54 11.72
CA PRO A 107 -22.72 2.07 11.12
C PRO A 107 -22.00 3.08 10.21
N SER A 108 -22.71 4.08 9.68
CA SER A 108 -22.17 5.10 8.78
C SER A 108 -21.79 6.42 9.48
N THR A 109 -22.11 6.59 10.77
CA THR A 109 -21.72 7.79 11.53
C THR A 109 -20.34 7.61 12.16
N ALA A 110 -19.63 8.72 12.38
CA ALA A 110 -18.39 8.68 13.15
C ALA A 110 -18.65 8.40 14.64
N GLU A 111 -19.68 9.03 15.19
CA GLU A 111 -20.12 8.88 16.57
C GLU A 111 -20.80 7.52 16.80
N THR A 112 -20.46 6.85 17.89
CA THR A 112 -21.01 5.54 18.27
C THR A 112 -21.87 5.59 19.54
N ILE A 113 -21.68 6.60 20.37
CA ILE A 113 -22.30 6.69 21.69
C ILE A 113 -23.66 7.39 21.57
N PRO A 114 -24.81 6.77 21.91
CA PRO A 114 -26.11 7.42 21.79
C PRO A 114 -26.33 8.44 22.92
N GLY A 115 -26.60 9.69 22.58
CA GLY A 115 -26.77 10.78 23.55
C GLY A 115 -27.18 12.09 22.89
N ASP A 116 -27.77 12.99 23.65
CA ASP A 116 -27.92 14.38 23.23
C ASP A 116 -26.65 15.17 23.61
N PRO A 117 -25.84 15.63 22.63
CA PRO A 117 -24.62 16.39 22.90
C PRO A 117 -24.87 17.91 23.09
N THR A 118 -26.13 18.37 23.04
CA THR A 118 -26.46 19.81 23.00
C THR A 118 -26.87 20.39 24.36
N LEU A 119 -26.90 19.58 25.41
CA LEU A 119 -27.37 20.01 26.73
C LEU A 119 -26.32 20.92 27.38
N VAL A 120 -26.76 22.12 27.77
CA VAL A 120 -25.88 23.14 28.35
C VAL A 120 -25.74 23.05 29.87
N ASN A 121 -26.49 22.13 30.50
CA ASN A 121 -26.52 21.92 31.95
C ASN A 121 -25.79 20.62 32.31
N ASP A 122 -24.91 20.68 33.31
CA ASP A 122 -24.04 19.56 33.68
C ASP A 122 -24.78 18.39 34.34
N VAL A 123 -25.90 18.63 35.03
CA VAL A 123 -26.79 17.59 35.55
C VAL A 123 -27.49 16.85 34.41
N LEU A 124 -27.96 17.58 33.40
CA LEU A 124 -28.60 16.98 32.23
C LEU A 124 -27.60 16.20 31.37
N ALA A 125 -26.39 16.75 31.16
CA ALA A 125 -25.31 16.06 30.47
C ALA A 125 -24.90 14.77 31.19
N ASP A 126 -24.65 14.81 32.51
CA ASP A 126 -24.39 13.60 33.31
C ASP A 126 -25.55 12.59 33.24
N GLY A 127 -26.79 13.08 33.10
CA GLY A 127 -27.97 12.27 32.88
C GLY A 127 -27.91 11.44 31.60
N GLU A 128 -27.27 11.93 30.53
CA GLU A 128 -27.08 11.16 29.29
C GLU A 128 -26.17 9.95 29.51
N LEU A 129 -25.09 10.10 30.29
CA LEU A 129 -24.23 8.97 30.67
C LEU A 129 -25.03 7.90 31.42
N GLY A 130 -25.88 8.29 32.37
CA GLY A 130 -26.71 7.37 33.14
C GLY A 130 -27.79 6.64 32.31
N LYS A 131 -28.12 7.14 31.11
CA LYS A 131 -29.11 6.53 30.21
C LYS A 131 -28.51 5.53 29.23
N LEU A 132 -27.18 5.46 29.05
CA LEU A 132 -26.54 4.65 28.01
C LEU A 132 -26.97 3.19 28.00
N SER A 133 -26.92 2.52 29.16
CA SER A 133 -27.35 1.13 29.28
C SER A 133 -28.84 0.96 28.95
N LYS A 134 -29.70 1.89 29.42
CA LYS A 134 -31.13 1.90 29.10
C LYS A 134 -31.43 2.16 27.62
N LYS A 135 -30.59 2.95 26.95
CA LYS A 135 -30.63 3.16 25.49
C LYS A 135 -30.09 1.96 24.71
N GLY A 136 -29.59 0.92 25.37
CA GLY A 136 -29.10 -0.29 24.75
C GLY A 136 -27.65 -0.24 24.26
N ALA A 137 -26.87 0.77 24.65
CA ALA A 137 -25.46 0.90 24.28
C ALA A 137 -24.50 0.11 25.18
N GLY A 138 -24.98 -0.43 26.30
CA GLY A 138 -24.12 -1.13 27.27
C GLY A 138 -23.03 -0.21 27.84
N GLN A 139 -21.78 -0.70 27.89
CA GLN A 139 -20.61 0.04 28.37
C GLN A 139 -19.70 0.44 27.20
N PRO A 140 -19.54 1.74 26.88
CA PRO A 140 -18.60 2.16 25.85
C PRO A 140 -17.13 2.12 26.30
N TYR A 141 -16.27 1.87 25.32
CA TYR A 141 -14.81 1.93 25.42
C TYR A 141 -14.26 2.77 24.27
N LEU A 142 -13.53 3.85 24.60
CA LEU A 142 -12.84 4.66 23.60
C LEU A 142 -11.51 3.99 23.28
N VAL A 143 -11.24 3.71 22.01
CA VAL A 143 -10.04 3.03 21.55
C VAL A 143 -9.21 4.00 20.72
N GLY A 144 -7.92 4.10 21.04
CA GLY A 144 -6.91 4.76 20.23
C GLY A 144 -5.89 3.75 19.72
N VAL A 145 -5.63 3.75 18.42
CA VAL A 145 -4.74 2.82 17.74
C VAL A 145 -3.65 3.61 17.04
N LYS A 146 -2.39 3.27 17.34
CA LYS A 146 -1.22 3.80 16.65
C LYS A 146 -0.66 2.74 15.73
N LEU A 147 -0.49 3.12 14.45
CA LEU A 147 0.03 2.26 13.41
C LEU A 147 1.52 2.53 13.19
N LYS A 148 2.24 1.50 12.80
CA LYS A 148 3.66 1.58 12.46
C LYS A 148 3.85 2.47 11.23
N GLY A 149 4.86 3.34 11.26
CA GLY A 149 5.19 4.24 10.14
C GLY A 149 4.37 5.52 10.06
N GLU A 150 3.34 5.70 10.89
CA GLU A 150 2.61 6.97 10.98
C GLU A 150 3.08 7.80 12.18
N ASP A 151 3.93 8.78 11.95
CA ASP A 151 4.35 9.69 13.01
C ASP A 151 3.22 10.65 13.39
N GLY A 152 2.86 10.65 14.68
CA GLY A 152 1.89 11.60 15.23
C GLY A 152 0.43 11.37 14.80
N VAL A 153 0.05 10.17 14.35
CA VAL A 153 -1.36 9.82 14.06
C VAL A 153 -1.90 8.86 15.11
N LEU A 154 -3.14 9.09 15.56
CA LEU A 154 -3.87 8.16 16.42
C LEU A 154 -5.26 7.90 15.82
N HIS A 155 -5.52 6.66 15.43
CA HIS A 155 -6.80 6.23 14.89
C HIS A 155 -7.78 5.93 16.00
N LEU A 156 -8.95 6.56 15.96
CA LEU A 156 -9.93 6.54 17.03
C LEU A 156 -11.12 5.69 16.64
N ARG A 157 -11.56 4.84 17.56
CA ARG A 157 -12.82 4.08 17.49
C ARG A 157 -13.52 4.11 18.84
N THR A 158 -14.78 3.72 18.84
CA THR A 158 -15.52 3.39 20.06
C THR A 158 -16.19 2.04 19.88
N TYR A 159 -16.05 1.17 20.89
CA TYR A 159 -16.70 -0.13 20.94
C TYR A 159 -17.60 -0.21 22.16
N LEU A 160 -18.68 -0.98 22.05
CA LEU A 160 -19.71 -1.13 23.06
C LEU A 160 -19.65 -2.55 23.62
N ASP A 161 -19.53 -2.67 24.93
CA ASP A 161 -19.61 -3.96 25.61
C ASP A 161 -21.03 -4.26 26.06
N ASN A 162 -21.46 -5.50 25.82
CA ASN A 162 -22.83 -5.96 26.02
C ASN A 162 -23.91 -5.01 25.43
N PRO A 163 -23.80 -4.58 24.15
CA PRO A 163 -24.83 -3.77 23.52
C PRO A 163 -26.09 -4.60 23.24
N SER A 164 -27.23 -3.91 23.12
CA SER A 164 -28.45 -4.48 22.56
C SER A 164 -28.30 -4.77 21.07
N ALA A 165 -29.26 -5.50 20.49
CA ALA A 165 -29.26 -5.84 19.06
C ALA A 165 -29.19 -4.61 18.13
N ALA A 166 -29.75 -3.46 18.55
CA ALA A 166 -29.70 -2.22 17.77
C ALA A 166 -28.28 -1.62 17.64
N PHE A 167 -27.36 -2.00 18.52
CA PHE A 167 -25.99 -1.50 18.59
C PHE A 167 -24.93 -2.60 18.43
N SER A 168 -25.33 -3.82 18.05
CA SER A 168 -24.42 -4.97 17.91
C SER A 168 -23.31 -4.73 16.89
N TRP A 169 -23.54 -3.84 15.91
CA TRP A 169 -22.56 -3.40 14.91
C TRP A 169 -21.34 -2.67 15.51
N ALA A 170 -21.42 -2.17 16.74
CA ALA A 170 -20.30 -1.57 17.47
C ALA A 170 -19.76 -2.45 18.60
N GLY A 171 -20.14 -3.72 18.65
CA GLY A 171 -19.81 -4.61 19.76
C GLY A 171 -18.31 -4.80 19.98
N THR A 172 -17.90 -5.01 21.23
CA THR A 172 -16.54 -5.48 21.57
C THR A 172 -16.21 -6.82 20.92
N SER A 173 -17.19 -7.55 20.38
CA SER A 173 -17.00 -8.75 19.56
C SER A 173 -16.06 -8.55 18.36
N PHE A 174 -16.01 -7.34 17.78
CA PHE A 174 -15.11 -7.00 16.67
C PHE A 174 -13.65 -6.78 17.08
N LEU A 175 -13.38 -6.65 18.38
CA LEU A 175 -12.01 -6.53 18.86
C LEU A 175 -11.29 -7.89 18.78
N PRO A 176 -10.00 -7.90 18.41
CA PRO A 176 -9.17 -9.11 18.49
C PRO A 176 -8.96 -9.50 19.97
N GLN A 177 -8.64 -10.77 20.22
CA GLN A 177 -8.55 -11.30 21.59
C GLN A 177 -7.53 -10.51 22.45
N ASP A 178 -6.34 -10.23 21.90
CA ASP A 178 -5.30 -9.48 22.60
C ASP A 178 -5.75 -8.08 23.07
N VAL A 179 -6.69 -7.46 22.36
CA VAL A 179 -7.27 -6.16 22.72
C VAL A 179 -8.46 -6.35 23.67
N LYS A 180 -9.25 -7.41 23.51
CA LYS A 180 -10.32 -7.78 24.47
C LYS A 180 -9.76 -8.06 25.86
N ASP A 181 -8.58 -8.65 25.96
CA ASP A 181 -7.92 -8.98 27.23
C ASP A 181 -7.56 -7.74 28.07
N LEU A 182 -7.56 -6.54 27.45
CA LEU A 182 -7.38 -5.27 28.14
C LEU A 182 -8.65 -4.78 28.87
N LEU A 183 -9.83 -5.30 28.51
CA LEU A 183 -11.13 -4.81 29.00
C LEU A 183 -11.48 -5.22 30.45
N PRO A 184 -11.29 -6.48 30.91
CA PRO A 184 -11.88 -6.95 32.17
C PRO A 184 -11.52 -6.15 33.43
N ASN A 185 -10.38 -5.47 33.43
CA ASN A 185 -9.88 -4.70 34.57
C ASN A 185 -10.23 -3.21 34.53
N LEU A 186 -10.91 -2.76 33.47
CA LEU A 186 -11.29 -1.37 33.28
C LEU A 186 -12.50 -1.01 34.15
N SER A 187 -12.45 0.17 34.75
CA SER A 187 -13.55 0.72 35.55
C SER A 187 -13.40 2.24 35.69
N ALA A 188 -14.38 2.89 36.32
CA ALA A 188 -14.26 4.31 36.66
C ALA A 188 -13.00 4.65 37.50
N LYS A 189 -12.46 3.71 38.27
CA LYS A 189 -11.23 3.89 39.07
C LYS A 189 -9.95 3.53 38.30
N LYS A 190 -10.03 2.56 37.39
CA LYS A 190 -8.95 2.12 36.51
C LYS A 190 -9.37 2.36 35.06
N ALA A 191 -9.36 3.63 34.66
CA ALA A 191 -10.02 4.05 33.43
C ALA A 191 -9.21 3.81 32.16
N LEU A 192 -7.96 3.36 32.26
CA LEU A 192 -7.08 3.14 31.11
C LEU A 192 -6.42 1.76 31.16
N ALA A 193 -6.31 1.15 29.99
CA ALA A 193 -5.51 -0.03 29.70
C ALA A 193 -4.81 0.20 28.35
N TRP A 194 -3.66 -0.43 28.14
CA TRP A 194 -2.88 -0.25 26.93
C TRP A 194 -1.98 -1.46 26.70
N SER A 195 -1.54 -1.66 25.46
CA SER A 195 -0.53 -2.65 25.11
C SER A 195 0.31 -2.18 23.92
N ASN A 196 1.57 -2.62 23.88
CA ASN A 196 2.42 -2.52 22.69
C ASN A 196 2.29 -3.79 21.87
N PHE A 197 2.37 -3.66 20.55
CA PHE A 197 2.33 -4.76 19.62
C PHE A 197 3.58 -4.72 18.74
N GLU A 198 4.19 -5.87 18.52
CA GLU A 198 5.37 -6.02 17.64
C GLU A 198 4.95 -6.44 16.23
N SER A 199 3.92 -5.78 15.69
CA SER A 199 3.34 -6.12 14.39
C SER A 199 4.19 -5.58 13.25
N GLN A 200 4.38 -6.37 12.20
CA GLN A 200 5.25 -6.06 11.07
C GLN A 200 4.74 -6.76 9.79
N GLY A 201 5.29 -6.40 8.64
CA GLY A 201 4.95 -7.06 7.39
C GLY A 201 3.74 -6.50 6.67
N VAL A 202 3.44 -7.14 5.55
CA VAL A 202 2.32 -6.83 4.67
C VAL A 202 1.23 -7.87 4.86
N LEU A 203 0.00 -7.43 5.12
CA LEU A 203 -1.14 -8.32 5.18
C LEU A 203 -1.46 -8.82 3.74
N PRO A 204 -1.48 -10.14 3.48
CA PRO A 204 -1.80 -10.65 2.16
C PRO A 204 -3.31 -10.57 1.90
N ALA A 205 -3.69 -10.45 0.63
CA ALA A 205 -5.07 -10.70 0.21
C ALA A 205 -5.39 -12.20 0.27
N ASP A 206 -6.68 -12.54 0.36
CA ASP A 206 -7.12 -13.94 0.41
C ASP A 206 -6.66 -14.75 -0.82
N GLU A 207 -6.64 -14.12 -2.00
CA GLU A 207 -6.13 -14.72 -3.24
C GLU A 207 -4.64 -15.07 -3.15
N VAL A 208 -3.83 -14.17 -2.58
CA VAL A 208 -2.38 -14.39 -2.37
C VAL A 208 -2.16 -15.60 -1.45
N LEU A 209 -2.92 -15.70 -0.35
CA LEU A 209 -2.84 -16.85 0.55
C LEU A 209 -3.26 -18.15 -0.12
N SER A 210 -4.38 -18.14 -0.85
CA SER A 210 -4.89 -19.31 -1.55
C SER A 210 -3.87 -19.86 -2.54
N VAL A 211 -3.27 -18.98 -3.33
CA VAL A 211 -2.27 -19.33 -4.34
C VAL A 211 -0.98 -19.78 -3.67
N LEU A 212 -0.52 -19.09 -2.63
CA LEU A 212 0.67 -19.49 -1.89
C LEU A 212 0.53 -20.90 -1.29
N TRP A 213 -0.66 -21.25 -0.78
CA TRP A 213 -0.96 -22.60 -0.31
C TRP A 213 -0.88 -23.62 -1.45
N GLN A 214 -1.53 -23.34 -2.58
CA GLN A 214 -1.46 -24.21 -3.77
C GLN A 214 -0.02 -24.43 -4.25
N LEU A 215 0.77 -23.37 -4.35
CA LEU A 215 2.20 -23.44 -4.72
C LEU A 215 2.99 -24.30 -3.73
N SER A 216 2.74 -24.12 -2.43
CA SER A 216 3.42 -24.90 -1.40
C SER A 216 3.03 -26.38 -1.39
N SER A 217 1.83 -26.72 -1.86
CA SER A 217 1.35 -28.09 -1.95
C SER A 217 1.61 -28.75 -3.32
N SER A 218 2.07 -28.00 -4.31
CA SER A 218 2.36 -28.53 -5.64
C SER A 218 3.61 -29.43 -5.64
N ASP A 219 3.52 -30.54 -6.38
CA ASP A 219 4.66 -31.39 -6.72
C ASP A 219 5.55 -30.77 -7.81
N ASP A 220 4.99 -29.84 -8.60
CA ASP A 220 5.69 -29.05 -9.62
C ASP A 220 5.35 -27.56 -9.47
N PRO A 221 6.03 -26.83 -8.57
CA PRO A 221 5.77 -25.41 -8.34
C PRO A 221 6.22 -24.52 -9.50
N VAL A 222 7.11 -24.97 -10.38
CA VAL A 222 7.58 -24.20 -11.55
C VAL A 222 6.42 -23.99 -12.52
N LYS A 223 5.77 -25.09 -12.90
CA LYS A 223 4.62 -25.06 -13.80
C LYS A 223 3.43 -24.30 -13.22
N ALA A 224 3.22 -24.38 -11.90
CA ALA A 224 2.16 -23.63 -11.24
C ALA A 224 2.42 -22.12 -11.28
N ILE A 225 3.68 -21.70 -11.12
CA ILE A 225 4.13 -20.31 -11.20
C ILE A 225 3.95 -19.75 -12.61
N GLU A 226 4.22 -20.51 -13.67
CA GLU A 226 4.04 -20.06 -15.07
C GLU A 226 2.60 -19.63 -15.41
N ASN A 227 1.61 -20.11 -14.65
CA ASN A 227 0.20 -19.77 -14.86
C ASN A 227 -0.26 -18.55 -14.05
N LEU A 228 0.59 -17.93 -13.24
CA LEU A 228 0.19 -16.77 -12.44
C LEU A 228 0.18 -15.50 -13.29
N THR A 229 -0.75 -14.60 -12.96
CA THR A 229 -0.68 -13.25 -13.52
C THR A 229 0.51 -12.48 -12.93
N PRO A 230 1.08 -11.51 -13.66
CA PRO A 230 2.24 -10.74 -13.17
C PRO A 230 1.93 -9.98 -11.87
N ALA A 231 0.71 -9.44 -11.75
CA ALA A 231 0.26 -8.70 -10.58
C ALA A 231 0.15 -9.61 -9.33
N LEU A 232 -0.38 -10.82 -9.50
CA LEU A 232 -0.52 -11.79 -8.43
C LEU A 232 0.86 -12.32 -7.99
N ALA A 233 1.74 -12.63 -8.94
CA ALA A 233 3.11 -13.04 -8.65
C ALA A 233 3.90 -11.96 -7.88
N SER A 234 3.80 -10.69 -8.30
CA SER A 234 4.40 -9.57 -7.57
C SER A 234 3.85 -9.48 -6.14
N SER A 235 2.54 -9.62 -5.97
CA SER A 235 1.90 -9.55 -4.64
C SER A 235 2.36 -10.69 -3.72
N ILE A 236 2.59 -11.89 -4.27
CA ILE A 236 3.14 -13.03 -3.52
C ILE A 236 4.61 -12.75 -3.14
N VAL A 237 5.41 -12.20 -4.05
CA VAL A 237 6.80 -11.80 -3.77
C VAL A 237 6.87 -10.78 -2.65
N ASP A 238 6.05 -9.72 -2.71
CA ASP A 238 6.00 -8.67 -1.70
C ASP A 238 5.64 -9.23 -0.32
N TYR A 239 4.65 -10.13 -0.27
CA TYR A 239 4.28 -10.82 0.96
C TYR A 239 5.39 -11.73 1.48
N LEU A 240 6.04 -12.53 0.63
CA LEU A 240 7.09 -13.45 1.07
C LEU A 240 8.36 -12.73 1.54
N LYS A 241 8.62 -11.51 1.04
CA LYS A 241 9.73 -10.66 1.50
C LYS A 241 9.51 -10.07 2.88
N ASP A 242 8.29 -9.66 3.18
CA ASP A 242 7.93 -9.03 4.45
C ASP A 242 6.58 -9.58 4.96
N PRO A 243 6.55 -10.86 5.40
CA PRO A 243 5.31 -11.52 5.76
C PRO A 243 4.68 -10.91 7.00
N ALA A 244 3.36 -10.71 6.95
CA ALA A 244 2.59 -10.21 8.09
C ALA A 244 2.85 -11.00 9.38
N ARG A 245 3.08 -10.28 10.47
CA ARG A 245 3.18 -10.78 11.84
C ARG A 245 2.43 -9.86 12.79
N GLY A 246 1.77 -10.44 13.78
CA GLY A 246 1.03 -9.70 14.80
C GLY A 246 -0.30 -9.16 14.30
N LEU A 247 -0.66 -7.98 14.81
CA LEU A 247 -1.99 -7.41 14.68
C LEU A 247 -2.02 -6.26 13.66
N PHE A 248 -3.08 -6.22 12.86
CA PHE A 248 -3.27 -5.23 11.82
C PHE A 248 -4.59 -4.48 12.00
N PHE A 249 -4.61 -3.24 11.50
CA PHE A 249 -5.77 -2.37 11.59
C PHE A 249 -5.96 -1.58 10.29
N ASP A 250 -7.15 -1.63 9.72
CA ASP A 250 -7.57 -0.87 8.55
C ASP A 250 -8.17 0.48 8.99
N PRO A 251 -7.47 1.60 8.77
CA PRO A 251 -7.93 2.91 9.20
C PRO A 251 -9.19 3.38 8.48
N ALA A 252 -9.53 2.80 7.31
CA ALA A 252 -10.71 3.18 6.53
C ALA A 252 -12.01 2.53 7.03
N ARG A 253 -11.92 1.46 7.85
CA ARG A 253 -13.10 0.73 8.36
C ARG A 253 -13.48 1.18 9.77
N SER A 254 -14.78 1.18 10.08
CA SER A 254 -15.27 1.60 11.41
C SER A 254 -15.06 0.51 12.46
N TYR A 255 -15.87 -0.55 12.46
CA TYR A 255 -15.93 -1.50 13.58
C TYR A 255 -15.14 -2.77 13.31
N ASP A 256 -15.25 -3.29 12.10
CA ASP A 256 -14.57 -4.49 11.58
C ASP A 256 -13.18 -4.18 11.01
N ALA A 257 -12.45 -3.27 11.67
CA ALA A 257 -11.17 -2.74 11.21
C ALA A 257 -9.96 -3.64 11.50
N TRP A 258 -10.13 -4.71 12.29
CA TRP A 258 -9.00 -5.52 12.78
C TRP A 258 -8.74 -6.74 11.91
N SER A 259 -7.48 -7.12 11.77
CA SER A 259 -7.07 -8.37 11.13
C SER A 259 -5.87 -8.95 11.88
N GLN A 260 -5.82 -10.27 11.99
CA GLN A 260 -4.65 -10.97 12.52
C GLN A 260 -3.79 -11.44 11.36
N ALA A 261 -2.47 -11.47 11.56
CA ALA A 261 -1.58 -12.12 10.63
C ALA A 261 -2.02 -13.57 10.40
N PRO A 262 -2.09 -14.03 9.13
CA PRO A 262 -2.46 -15.40 8.84
C PRO A 262 -1.40 -16.36 9.37
N VAL A 263 -1.84 -17.48 9.93
CA VAL A 263 -0.95 -18.58 10.30
C VAL A 263 -0.72 -19.42 9.05
N LEU A 264 0.51 -19.38 8.52
CA LEU A 264 0.87 -20.22 7.38
C LEU A 264 0.98 -21.69 7.84
N PRO A 265 0.55 -22.67 7.01
CA PRO A 265 0.83 -24.07 7.26
C PRO A 265 2.35 -24.30 7.36
N PRO A 266 2.83 -25.22 8.22
CA PRO A 266 4.27 -25.47 8.37
C PRO A 266 4.99 -25.80 7.05
N ALA A 267 4.32 -26.51 6.14
CA ALA A 267 4.85 -26.83 4.81
C ALA A 267 5.07 -25.57 3.95
N THR A 268 4.16 -24.60 4.04
CA THR A 268 4.26 -23.31 3.34
C THR A 268 5.40 -22.47 3.90
N GLU A 269 5.54 -22.40 5.23
CA GLU A 269 6.63 -21.69 5.88
C GLU A 269 8.00 -22.27 5.48
N GLN A 270 8.14 -23.61 5.48
CA GLN A 270 9.37 -24.29 5.06
C GLN A 270 9.73 -24.04 3.59
N LYS A 271 8.73 -23.93 2.71
CA LYS A 271 8.94 -23.69 1.27
C LYS A 271 9.04 -22.22 0.89
N SER A 272 8.79 -21.28 1.81
CA SER A 272 8.66 -19.84 1.50
C SER A 272 9.91 -19.26 0.82
N ALA A 273 11.11 -19.57 1.33
CA ALA A 273 12.36 -19.07 0.73
C ALA A 273 12.62 -19.65 -0.67
N PHE A 274 12.29 -20.94 -0.87
CA PHE A 274 12.40 -21.59 -2.17
C PHE A 274 11.42 -20.99 -3.19
N LEU A 275 10.15 -20.81 -2.79
CA LEU A 275 9.12 -20.20 -3.63
C LEU A 275 9.45 -18.75 -3.96
N LEU A 276 9.97 -17.97 -3.01
CA LEU A 276 10.44 -16.61 -3.26
C LEU A 276 11.54 -16.60 -4.33
N GLY A 277 12.57 -17.42 -4.18
CA GLY A 277 13.65 -17.50 -5.17
C GLY A 277 13.17 -17.93 -6.56
N LEU A 278 12.21 -18.85 -6.63
CA LEU A 278 11.63 -19.32 -7.89
C LEU A 278 10.72 -18.27 -8.55
N LEU A 279 9.89 -17.58 -7.77
CA LEU A 279 9.07 -16.46 -8.24
C LEU A 279 9.95 -15.32 -8.72
N GLU A 280 10.97 -14.96 -7.93
CA GLU A 280 11.93 -13.94 -8.32
C GLU A 280 12.63 -14.36 -9.60
N SER A 281 13.18 -15.56 -9.73
CA SER A 281 13.85 -15.97 -10.98
C SER A 281 12.91 -15.99 -12.20
N ASN A 282 11.68 -16.47 -12.05
CA ASN A 282 10.75 -16.63 -13.17
C ASN A 282 10.09 -15.30 -13.56
N TYR A 283 9.65 -14.49 -12.60
CA TYR A 283 9.01 -13.20 -12.89
C TYR A 283 10.01 -12.08 -13.12
N SER A 284 11.22 -12.15 -12.56
CA SER A 284 12.32 -11.28 -12.99
C SER A 284 12.68 -11.59 -14.44
N ALA A 285 12.87 -12.87 -14.80
CA ALA A 285 13.11 -13.28 -16.19
C ALA A 285 11.89 -13.08 -17.13
N GLN A 286 10.66 -13.07 -16.62
CA GLN A 286 9.38 -12.76 -17.28
C GLN A 286 9.20 -11.28 -17.64
N HIS A 287 9.43 -10.41 -16.66
CA HIS A 287 8.91 -9.03 -16.62
C HIS A 287 9.97 -7.94 -16.46
N GLN A 288 11.24 -8.28 -16.37
CA GLN A 288 12.29 -7.26 -16.43
C GLN A 288 12.36 -6.70 -17.85
N GLY A 289 12.11 -5.39 -18.00
CA GLY A 289 12.18 -4.68 -19.27
C GLY A 289 13.54 -4.85 -19.96
N ASP A 290 13.61 -4.46 -21.22
CA ASP A 290 14.75 -4.73 -22.11
C ASP A 290 16.10 -4.27 -21.53
N LEU A 291 16.10 -3.16 -20.79
CA LEU A 291 17.28 -2.63 -20.11
C LEU A 291 17.95 -3.64 -19.17
N TYR A 292 17.15 -4.37 -18.39
CA TYR A 292 17.71 -5.34 -17.45
C TYR A 292 18.18 -6.59 -18.18
N ALA A 293 17.42 -7.05 -19.17
CA ALA A 293 17.81 -8.23 -19.95
C ALA A 293 19.15 -8.00 -20.69
N GLU A 294 19.44 -6.75 -21.09
CA GLU A 294 20.74 -6.35 -21.63
C GLU A 294 21.89 -6.39 -20.60
N ALA A 295 21.58 -6.33 -19.30
CA ALA A 295 22.56 -6.37 -18.21
C ALA A 295 22.83 -7.79 -17.67
N LEU A 296 22.10 -8.79 -18.15
CA LEU A 296 22.28 -10.19 -17.76
C LEU A 296 23.61 -10.75 -18.25
N ASP A 297 24.14 -11.74 -17.52
CA ASP A 297 25.28 -12.51 -17.97
C ASP A 297 24.95 -13.28 -19.27
N VAL A 298 25.85 -13.16 -20.25
CA VAL A 298 25.68 -13.74 -21.59
C VAL A 298 26.70 -14.82 -21.89
N SER A 299 26.37 -15.71 -22.82
CA SER A 299 27.32 -16.64 -23.42
C SER A 299 27.70 -16.16 -24.82
N PRO A 300 28.98 -15.83 -25.09
CA PRO A 300 29.40 -15.37 -26.43
C PRO A 300 29.03 -16.35 -27.54
N GLU A 301 29.13 -17.66 -27.28
CA GLU A 301 28.77 -18.72 -28.24
C GLU A 301 27.26 -18.72 -28.56
N VAL A 302 26.41 -18.46 -27.57
CA VAL A 302 24.95 -18.43 -27.76
C VAL A 302 24.52 -17.13 -28.46
N VAL A 303 25.16 -16.00 -28.13
CA VAL A 303 24.94 -14.72 -28.83
C VAL A 303 25.27 -14.89 -30.33
N GLU A 304 26.39 -15.52 -30.65
CA GLU A 304 26.79 -15.76 -32.04
C GLU A 304 25.82 -16.70 -32.77
N ALA A 305 25.33 -17.75 -32.10
CA ALA A 305 24.30 -18.62 -32.66
C ALA A 305 23.01 -17.84 -32.99
N PHE A 306 22.57 -16.94 -32.11
CA PHE A 306 21.42 -16.09 -32.38
C PHE A 306 21.67 -15.07 -33.50
N ASN A 307 22.86 -14.49 -33.60
CA ASN A 307 23.23 -13.62 -34.73
C ASN A 307 23.12 -14.36 -36.07
N GLN A 308 23.57 -15.62 -36.12
CA GLN A 308 23.44 -16.45 -37.33
C GLN A 308 21.99 -16.81 -37.62
N GLN A 309 21.19 -17.10 -36.58
CA GLN A 309 19.76 -17.35 -36.69
C GLN A 309 19.02 -16.15 -37.31
N MET A 310 19.33 -14.94 -36.84
CA MET A 310 18.77 -13.68 -37.37
C MET A 310 19.13 -13.44 -38.83
N GLN A 311 20.36 -13.79 -39.26
CA GLN A 311 20.78 -13.67 -40.66
C GLN A 311 20.00 -14.61 -41.60
N GLN A 312 19.40 -15.67 -41.06
CA GLN A 312 18.53 -16.60 -41.78
C GLN A 312 17.04 -16.21 -41.71
N ASN A 313 16.72 -15.02 -41.18
CA ASN A 313 15.37 -14.54 -40.91
C ASN A 313 14.54 -15.48 -40.02
N ASN A 314 15.20 -16.18 -39.11
CA ASN A 314 14.54 -16.96 -38.07
C ASN A 314 14.66 -16.20 -36.74
N TYR A 315 13.54 -15.66 -36.26
CA TYR A 315 13.52 -14.80 -35.07
C TYR A 315 12.95 -15.47 -33.83
N GLU A 316 12.63 -16.76 -33.92
CA GLU A 316 11.98 -17.47 -32.83
C GLU A 316 12.96 -17.83 -31.71
N VAL A 317 12.57 -17.54 -30.47
CA VAL A 317 13.22 -18.07 -29.27
C VAL A 317 12.15 -18.77 -28.45
N PRO A 318 12.03 -20.12 -28.51
CA PRO A 318 11.02 -20.87 -27.78
C PRO A 318 11.12 -20.68 -26.26
N ASP A 319 9.97 -20.70 -25.58
CA ASP A 319 9.91 -20.57 -24.11
C ASP A 319 10.65 -21.70 -23.38
N SER A 320 10.69 -22.89 -23.98
CA SER A 320 11.38 -24.07 -23.44
C SER A 320 12.91 -23.92 -23.33
N LEU A 321 13.48 -22.89 -23.97
CA LEU A 321 14.92 -22.60 -23.93
C LEU A 321 15.27 -21.42 -23.01
N ALA A 322 14.28 -20.75 -22.39
CA ALA A 322 14.44 -19.49 -21.68
C ALA A 322 15.06 -19.62 -20.27
N THR A 323 16.28 -20.17 -20.18
CA THR A 323 17.12 -19.95 -18.99
C THR A 323 17.57 -18.48 -18.94
N VAL A 324 17.89 -17.96 -17.74
CA VAL A 324 18.39 -16.57 -17.55
C VAL A 324 19.55 -16.25 -18.50
N LYS A 325 20.47 -17.20 -18.70
CA LYS A 325 21.63 -17.06 -19.58
C LYS A 325 21.27 -17.04 -21.07
N VAL A 326 20.29 -17.84 -21.48
CA VAL A 326 19.79 -17.84 -22.88
C VAL A 326 19.03 -16.54 -23.15
N ARG A 327 18.18 -16.08 -22.22
CA ARG A 327 17.48 -14.79 -22.32
C ARG A 327 18.46 -13.63 -22.48
N GLY A 328 19.48 -13.54 -21.61
CA GLY A 328 20.50 -12.49 -21.70
C GLY A 328 21.25 -12.54 -23.04
N SER A 329 21.60 -13.74 -23.51
CA SER A 329 22.30 -13.90 -24.80
C SER A 329 21.45 -13.51 -26.01
N ALA A 330 20.17 -13.88 -26.00
CA ALA A 330 19.21 -13.50 -27.04
C ALA A 330 18.97 -11.99 -27.06
N GLN A 331 18.75 -11.39 -25.88
CA GLN A 331 18.59 -9.94 -25.75
C GLN A 331 19.82 -9.19 -26.25
N LYS A 332 21.02 -9.71 -25.97
CA LYS A 332 22.26 -9.08 -26.42
C LYS A 332 22.37 -9.05 -27.95
N ALA A 333 22.05 -10.17 -28.62
CA ALA A 333 22.03 -10.24 -30.08
C ALA A 333 21.00 -9.26 -30.68
N PHE A 334 19.76 -9.29 -30.18
CA PHE A 334 18.69 -8.38 -30.58
C PHE A 334 19.08 -6.90 -30.37
N SER A 335 19.58 -6.57 -29.18
CA SER A 335 19.92 -5.20 -28.82
C SER A 335 21.05 -4.63 -29.66
N ASP A 336 22.10 -5.42 -29.91
CA ASP A 336 23.21 -5.00 -30.77
C ASP A 336 22.73 -4.75 -32.21
N ALA A 337 21.83 -5.59 -32.73
CA ALA A 337 21.21 -5.40 -34.03
C ALA A 337 20.37 -4.11 -34.10
N VAL A 338 19.45 -3.91 -33.15
CA VAL A 338 18.58 -2.73 -33.09
C VAL A 338 19.41 -1.45 -32.91
N LYS A 339 20.29 -1.39 -31.90
CA LYS A 339 21.09 -0.20 -31.64
C LYS A 339 21.96 0.15 -32.84
N LYS A 340 22.59 -0.82 -33.49
CA LYS A 340 23.35 -0.59 -34.73
C LYS A 340 22.47 -0.05 -35.86
N ASN A 341 21.27 -0.57 -36.01
CA ASN A 341 20.30 -0.17 -37.04
C ASN A 341 19.82 1.28 -36.89
N TYR A 342 19.83 1.82 -35.67
CA TYR A 342 19.58 3.23 -35.37
C TYR A 342 20.85 4.08 -35.26
N GLU A 343 22.01 3.56 -35.71
CA GLU A 343 23.32 4.19 -35.57
C GLU A 343 23.64 4.60 -34.12
N TYR A 344 23.10 3.81 -33.19
CA TYR A 344 23.14 4.01 -31.75
C TYR A 344 22.71 5.41 -31.34
N LYS A 345 21.57 5.85 -31.85
CA LYS A 345 20.88 7.07 -31.46
C LYS A 345 19.46 6.73 -31.07
N CYS A 346 18.98 7.35 -29.99
CA CYS A 346 17.58 7.27 -29.62
C CYS A 346 16.71 7.79 -30.77
N ALA A 347 15.71 7.01 -31.18
CA ALA A 347 14.81 7.33 -32.28
C ALA A 347 13.96 8.58 -32.04
N VAL A 348 13.74 8.96 -30.77
CA VAL A 348 12.92 10.11 -30.36
C VAL A 348 13.76 11.33 -30.01
N THR A 349 14.74 11.16 -29.12
CA THR A 349 15.51 12.28 -28.54
C THR A 349 16.81 12.59 -29.27
N GLY A 350 17.31 11.64 -30.08
CA GLY A 350 18.63 11.76 -30.72
C GLY A 350 19.84 11.55 -29.79
N ILE A 351 19.63 11.24 -28.50
CA ILE A 351 20.72 10.90 -27.56
C ILE A 351 21.58 9.77 -28.16
N GLU A 352 22.91 9.91 -28.09
CA GLU A 352 23.87 8.94 -28.64
C GLU A 352 24.77 8.29 -27.57
N THR A 353 24.69 8.78 -26.32
CA THR A 353 25.44 8.23 -25.18
C THR A 353 24.99 6.80 -24.89
N ARG A 354 25.87 5.83 -25.13
CA ARG A 354 25.60 4.38 -25.09
C ARG A 354 24.88 3.92 -23.81
N SER A 355 25.28 4.42 -22.65
CA SER A 355 24.71 4.03 -21.35
C SER A 355 23.27 4.51 -21.12
N PHE A 356 22.75 5.40 -21.98
CA PHE A 356 21.38 5.87 -21.92
C PHE A 356 20.49 5.20 -22.96
N LEU A 357 21.01 4.28 -23.77
CA LEU A 357 20.29 3.63 -24.85
C LEU A 357 19.85 2.22 -24.47
N VAL A 358 18.62 1.89 -24.83
CA VAL A 358 18.03 0.56 -24.70
C VAL A 358 17.38 0.17 -26.03
N ALA A 359 17.49 -1.10 -26.40
CA ALA A 359 16.73 -1.65 -27.52
C ALA A 359 15.37 -2.14 -26.99
N SER A 360 14.36 -1.30 -27.16
CA SER A 360 13.01 -1.55 -26.66
C SER A 360 12.23 -2.42 -27.64
N HIS A 361 11.63 -3.51 -27.17
CA HIS A 361 10.69 -4.31 -27.93
C HIS A 361 9.37 -3.57 -28.10
N ILE A 362 8.81 -3.60 -29.31
CA ILE A 362 7.48 -3.07 -29.59
C ILE A 362 6.42 -4.00 -29.01
N VAL A 363 6.43 -5.26 -29.44
CA VAL A 363 5.69 -6.36 -28.83
C VAL A 363 6.58 -6.98 -27.76
N PRO A 364 6.19 -6.93 -26.47
CA PRO A 364 7.03 -7.40 -25.38
C PRO A 364 7.48 -8.85 -25.56
N TRP A 365 8.71 -9.14 -25.12
CA TRP A 365 9.34 -10.48 -25.18
C TRP A 365 8.40 -11.64 -24.78
N SER A 366 7.60 -11.45 -23.74
CA SER A 366 6.69 -12.48 -23.21
C SER A 366 5.45 -12.76 -24.06
N GLN A 367 5.14 -11.90 -25.04
CA GLN A 367 3.88 -11.99 -25.79
C GLN A 367 3.97 -12.85 -27.05
N ASP A 368 5.16 -13.05 -27.61
CA ASP A 368 5.32 -13.74 -28.88
C ASP A 368 6.73 -14.28 -29.05
N SER A 369 6.89 -15.60 -28.96
CA SER A 369 8.19 -16.25 -29.11
C SER A 369 8.79 -16.10 -30.50
N THR A 370 7.96 -15.89 -31.52
CA THR A 370 8.36 -15.97 -32.95
C THR A 370 9.09 -14.73 -33.46
N ILE A 371 8.99 -13.61 -32.75
CA ILE A 371 9.50 -12.28 -33.15
C ILE A 371 10.49 -11.68 -32.13
N ARG A 372 11.02 -12.51 -31.23
CA ARG A 372 11.91 -12.09 -30.13
C ARG A 372 13.27 -11.56 -30.60
N LEU A 373 13.75 -12.04 -31.74
CA LEU A 373 15.01 -11.57 -32.32
C LEU A 373 14.78 -10.67 -33.54
N ASP A 374 13.53 -10.36 -33.89
CA ASP A 374 13.21 -9.60 -35.09
C ASP A 374 13.57 -8.12 -34.89
N PRO A 375 14.55 -7.56 -35.62
CA PRO A 375 14.90 -6.15 -35.49
C PRO A 375 13.74 -5.19 -35.80
N ALA A 376 12.76 -5.60 -36.60
CA ALA A 376 11.56 -4.82 -36.88
C ALA A 376 10.60 -4.77 -35.67
N ASN A 377 10.78 -5.65 -34.68
CA ASN A 377 10.14 -5.58 -33.38
C ASN A 377 10.92 -4.69 -32.39
N GLY A 378 11.93 -3.93 -32.84
CA GLY A 378 12.80 -3.14 -31.97
C GLY A 378 12.90 -1.66 -32.32
N ILE A 379 12.93 -0.82 -31.28
CA ILE A 379 13.21 0.62 -31.39
C ILE A 379 14.34 0.99 -30.43
N CYS A 380 15.35 1.70 -30.91
CA CYS A 380 16.40 2.24 -30.04
C CYS A 380 15.87 3.47 -29.30
N LEU A 381 15.68 3.38 -27.98
CA LEU A 381 15.11 4.43 -27.15
C LEU A 381 16.11 4.88 -26.08
N SER A 382 15.88 6.08 -25.53
CA SER A 382 16.57 6.51 -24.32
C SER A 382 15.80 6.03 -23.09
N LEU A 383 16.45 5.87 -21.93
CA LEU A 383 15.83 5.33 -20.71
C LEU A 383 14.47 5.95 -20.34
N LEU A 384 14.33 7.28 -20.45
CA LEU A 384 13.08 7.97 -20.16
C LEU A 384 11.98 7.62 -21.19
N ILE A 385 12.35 7.62 -22.48
CA ILE A 385 11.41 7.37 -23.56
C ILE A 385 10.99 5.90 -23.60
N ASP A 386 11.93 4.99 -23.35
CA ASP A 386 11.65 3.57 -23.18
C ASP A 386 10.62 3.34 -22.10
N ARG A 387 10.83 3.92 -20.91
CA ARG A 387 9.86 3.82 -19.81
C ARG A 387 8.51 4.42 -20.17
N ALA A 388 8.49 5.56 -20.85
CA ALA A 388 7.25 6.19 -21.33
C ALA A 388 6.52 5.30 -22.35
N PHE A 389 7.27 4.65 -23.25
CA PHE A 389 6.75 3.75 -24.28
C PHE A 389 6.23 2.44 -23.70
N GLU A 390 6.94 1.84 -22.76
CA GLU A 390 6.54 0.64 -22.00
C GLU A 390 5.19 0.82 -21.30
N ASN A 391 4.97 1.99 -20.70
CA ASN A 391 3.82 2.23 -19.85
C ASN A 391 2.69 3.01 -20.56
N GLY A 392 2.80 3.21 -21.88
CA GLY A 392 1.75 3.85 -22.67
C GLY A 392 1.62 5.37 -22.51
N TYR A 393 2.58 6.05 -21.89
CA TYR A 393 2.63 7.52 -21.88
C TYR A 393 2.99 8.07 -23.26
N LEU A 394 3.72 7.29 -24.05
CA LEU A 394 4.12 7.60 -25.41
C LEU A 394 3.84 6.38 -26.30
N VAL A 395 3.12 6.58 -27.40
CA VAL A 395 2.88 5.53 -28.40
C VAL A 395 3.38 5.98 -29.76
N VAL A 396 3.72 5.01 -30.61
CA VAL A 396 4.14 5.23 -31.99
C VAL A 396 3.05 4.68 -32.91
N ASN A 397 2.57 5.52 -33.83
CA ASN A 397 1.57 5.20 -34.85
C ASN A 397 2.21 4.46 -36.03
N ASP A 398 1.37 3.92 -36.92
CA ASP A 398 1.83 3.13 -38.07
C ASP A 398 2.65 3.95 -39.08
N ASP A 399 2.45 5.26 -39.11
CA ASP A 399 3.22 6.23 -39.90
C ASP A 399 4.47 6.74 -39.14
N LEU A 400 4.84 6.08 -38.04
CA LEU A 400 5.95 6.41 -37.15
C LEU A 400 5.81 7.76 -36.43
N THR A 401 4.63 8.37 -36.46
CA THR A 401 4.34 9.56 -35.63
C THR A 401 4.12 9.17 -34.17
N ILE A 402 4.52 10.06 -33.27
CA ILE A 402 4.37 9.89 -31.83
C ILE A 402 3.04 10.48 -31.38
N ARG A 403 2.37 9.81 -30.45
CA ARG A 403 1.29 10.38 -29.62
C ARG A 403 1.64 10.27 -28.16
N VAL A 404 1.47 11.35 -27.42
CA VAL A 404 1.70 11.40 -25.98
C VAL A 404 0.37 11.50 -25.24
N ASP A 405 0.14 10.61 -24.30
CA ASP A 405 -1.09 10.54 -23.51
C ASP A 405 -1.03 11.53 -22.34
N SER A 406 -1.61 12.72 -22.53
CA SER A 406 -1.61 13.79 -21.53
C SER A 406 -2.43 13.47 -20.29
N ASP A 407 -3.44 12.61 -20.42
CA ASP A 407 -4.34 12.24 -19.32
C ASP A 407 -3.63 11.26 -18.38
N ARG A 408 -2.89 10.30 -18.95
CA ARG A 408 -2.04 9.38 -18.18
C ARG A 408 -0.90 10.11 -17.46
N ILE A 409 -0.36 11.18 -18.03
CA ILE A 409 0.63 12.04 -17.35
C ILE A 409 0.02 12.76 -16.13
N GLY A 410 -1.29 13.06 -16.15
CA GLY A 410 -1.99 13.67 -15.03
C GLY A 410 -1.40 15.03 -14.64
N SER A 411 -1.20 15.28 -13.34
CA SER A 411 -0.68 16.57 -12.84
C SER A 411 0.84 16.68 -12.78
N ASP A 412 1.60 15.71 -13.31
CA ASP A 412 3.07 15.76 -13.30
C ASP A 412 3.60 16.74 -14.35
N ALA A 413 3.98 17.94 -13.88
CA ALA A 413 4.48 19.01 -14.75
C ALA A 413 5.84 18.67 -15.38
N ALA A 414 6.74 18.01 -14.64
CA ALA A 414 8.09 17.72 -15.11
C ALA A 414 8.08 16.64 -16.20
N LEU A 415 7.28 15.59 -16.00
CA LEU A 415 7.09 14.55 -17.02
C LEU A 415 6.41 15.13 -18.26
N ARG A 416 5.39 15.98 -18.08
CA ARG A 416 4.72 16.68 -19.18
C ARG A 416 5.69 17.49 -20.02
N GLU A 417 6.53 18.32 -19.38
CA GLU A 417 7.56 19.12 -20.06
C GLU A 417 8.58 18.24 -20.80
N SER A 418 8.89 17.07 -20.25
CA SER A 418 9.84 16.13 -20.85
C SER A 418 9.30 15.36 -22.07
N LEU A 419 8.00 15.05 -22.11
CA LEU A 419 7.41 14.20 -23.15
C LEU A 419 6.64 14.98 -24.22
N MET A 420 5.87 16.01 -23.86
CA MET A 420 5.02 16.75 -24.79
C MET A 420 5.73 17.35 -26.00
N PRO A 421 7.01 17.79 -25.93
CA PRO A 421 7.73 18.29 -27.10
C PRO A 421 7.89 17.26 -28.24
N TYR A 422 7.62 15.97 -27.98
CA TYR A 422 7.67 14.90 -28.97
C TYR A 422 6.31 14.51 -29.53
N ASP A 423 5.20 15.00 -28.96
CA ASP A 423 3.86 14.72 -29.51
C ASP A 423 3.79 15.19 -30.97
N THR A 424 3.16 14.39 -31.83
CA THR A 424 3.03 14.58 -33.28
C THR A 424 4.33 14.54 -34.09
N LYS A 425 5.51 14.39 -33.47
CA LYS A 425 6.77 14.23 -34.20
C LYS A 425 6.91 12.80 -34.72
N THR A 426 7.60 12.65 -35.86
CA THR A 426 7.96 11.33 -36.39
C THR A 426 9.25 10.85 -35.75
N ILE A 427 9.31 9.58 -35.34
CA ILE A 427 10.56 8.97 -34.89
C ILE A 427 11.55 8.87 -36.05
N ARG A 428 12.84 8.91 -35.73
CA ARG A 428 13.88 8.61 -36.70
C ARG A 428 13.70 7.17 -37.20
N ALA A 429 13.60 6.99 -38.52
CA ALA A 429 13.58 5.66 -39.12
C ALA A 429 14.95 4.96 -38.98
N PRO A 430 14.97 3.63 -38.79
CA PRO A 430 16.21 2.86 -38.84
C PRO A 430 16.77 2.74 -40.26
N LEU A 431 18.02 2.27 -40.39
CA LEU A 431 18.67 2.04 -41.68
C LEU A 431 18.03 0.90 -42.49
N SER A 432 17.45 -0.08 -41.81
CA SER A 432 16.76 -1.27 -42.36
C SER A 432 15.69 -1.74 -41.37
N HIS A 433 14.88 -2.76 -41.70
CA HIS A 433 13.93 -3.37 -40.76
C HIS A 433 13.09 -2.33 -39.99
N VAL A 434 12.34 -1.51 -40.73
CA VAL A 434 11.47 -0.49 -40.15
C VAL A 434 10.46 -1.15 -39.22
N PRO A 435 10.11 -0.54 -38.07
CA PRO A 435 9.05 -1.04 -37.19
C PRO A 435 7.81 -1.51 -37.96
N GLU A 436 7.45 -2.79 -37.81
CA GLU A 436 6.28 -3.34 -38.50
C GLU A 436 5.00 -2.71 -37.95
N ALA A 437 4.11 -2.29 -38.85
CA ALA A 437 2.85 -1.65 -38.47
C ALA A 437 1.99 -2.58 -37.58
N SER A 438 2.00 -3.88 -37.85
CA SER A 438 1.28 -4.88 -37.04
C SER A 438 1.82 -4.95 -35.59
N TYR A 439 3.13 -4.80 -35.38
CA TYR A 439 3.72 -4.77 -34.05
C TYR A 439 3.33 -3.49 -33.31
N LEU A 440 3.38 -2.35 -33.99
CA LEU A 440 2.98 -1.06 -33.43
C LEU A 440 1.49 -1.05 -33.04
N GLN A 441 0.63 -1.63 -33.87
CA GLN A 441 -0.80 -1.84 -33.56
C GLN A 441 -0.98 -2.71 -32.31
N ARG A 442 -0.30 -3.86 -32.23
CA ARG A 442 -0.32 -4.73 -31.03
C ARG A 442 0.14 -3.99 -29.78
N ARG A 443 1.19 -3.16 -29.88
CA ARG A 443 1.65 -2.34 -28.76
C ARG A 443 0.58 -1.38 -28.29
N ARG A 444 -0.06 -0.64 -29.20
CA ARG A 444 -1.14 0.29 -28.85
C ARG A 444 -2.32 -0.43 -28.18
N GLN A 445 -2.66 -1.63 -28.64
CA GLN A 445 -3.68 -2.48 -27.98
C GLN A 445 -3.28 -2.93 -26.57
N LEU A 446 -1.99 -3.22 -26.34
CA LEU A 446 -1.49 -3.66 -25.03
C LEU A 446 -1.46 -2.53 -23.99
N VAL A 447 -1.27 -1.28 -24.41
CA VAL A 447 -1.10 -0.14 -23.49
C VAL A 447 -2.30 0.81 -23.42
N GLY A 448 -3.20 0.76 -24.40
CA GLY A 448 -4.45 1.51 -24.43
C GLY A 448 -5.57 0.81 -23.66
N SER A 449 -6.41 1.58 -22.98
CA SER A 449 -7.79 1.19 -22.70
C SER A 449 -8.59 1.30 -24.00
N GLU A 450 -9.47 0.34 -24.29
CA GLU A 450 -10.41 0.41 -25.42
C GLU A 450 -11.09 1.79 -25.46
N ASP A 451 -10.95 2.49 -26.58
CA ASP A 451 -11.76 3.68 -26.91
C ASP A 451 -13.22 3.28 -27.21
#